data_AF-A0A3S3HWR4-F1
#
_entry.id   AF-A0A3S3HWR4-F1
#
_cell.length_a   1.000
_cell.length_b   1.000
_cell.length_c   1.000
_cell.angle_alpha   90.00
_cell.angle_beta   90.00
_cell.angle_gamma   90.00
#
_symmetry.space_group_name_H-M   'P 1'
#
loop_
_entity.id
_entity.type
_entity.pdbx_description
1 polymer ?
#
loop_
_entity_poly.entity_id
_entity_poly.type
_entity_poly.pdbx_seq_one_letter_code
_entity_poly.pdbx_strand_id
1 'polypeptide(L)' 'VHQGDGTADILKDEPRVFTFSMHGERNYPVRKIASDLDIALPDGTGDDAYLDRLAAILPELSGQRHWDIVFYNA' A
#
# COMPACT_ATOMS: atom_id res chain seq x y z
N VAL A 1 9.66 0.69 2.86
CA VAL A 1 10.45 1.95 2.83
C VAL A 1 9.55 3.15 3.11
N HIS A 2 9.23 4.07 2.20
CA HIS A 2 8.39 5.23 2.52
C HIS A 2 6.91 4.98 2.15
N GLN A 3 5.98 5.75 2.71
CA GLN A 3 4.60 5.72 2.23
C GLN A 3 4.51 6.39 0.85
N GLY A 4 3.66 5.88 -0.04
CA GLY A 4 3.28 6.55 -1.29
C GLY A 4 2.31 7.72 -1.10
N ASP A 5 2.66 8.69 -0.25
CA ASP A 5 1.82 9.83 0.12
C ASP A 5 1.41 10.71 -1.07
N GLY A 6 2.31 10.93 -2.04
CA GLY A 6 1.97 11.65 -3.27
C GLY A 6 0.93 10.93 -4.13
N THR A 7 1.00 9.60 -4.22
CA THR A 7 -0.01 8.79 -4.93
C THR A 7 -1.36 8.86 -4.21
N ALA A 8 -1.36 8.75 -2.89
CA ALA A 8 -2.57 8.89 -2.07
C ALA A 8 -3.21 10.27 -2.26
N ASP A 9 -2.45 11.36 -2.17
CA ASP A 9 -3.01 12.72 -2.25
C ASP A 9 -3.55 13.08 -3.64
N ILE A 10 -2.82 12.71 -4.71
CA ILE A 10 -3.23 13.05 -6.09
C ILE A 10 -4.47 12.26 -6.52
N LEU A 11 -4.68 11.05 -5.98
CA LEU A 11 -5.75 10.14 -6.42
C LEU A 11 -6.92 10.03 -5.42
N LYS A 12 -6.88 10.75 -4.29
CA LYS A 12 -7.90 10.66 -3.22
C LYS A 12 -9.35 10.86 -3.65
N ASP A 13 -9.57 11.63 -4.72
CA ASP A 13 -10.90 11.96 -5.24
C ASP A 13 -11.22 11.21 -6.55
N GLU A 14 -10.42 10.20 -6.94
CA GLU A 14 -10.61 9.40 -8.14
C GLU A 14 -11.22 8.02 -7.81
N PRO A 15 -12.55 7.86 -7.89
CA PRO A 15 -13.22 6.64 -7.44
C PRO A 15 -12.92 5.40 -8.28
N ARG A 16 -12.30 5.55 -9.46
CA ARG A 16 -11.89 4.43 -10.33
C ARG A 16 -10.56 3.82 -9.91
N VAL A 17 -9.79 4.50 -9.06
CA VAL A 17 -8.47 4.05 -8.61
C VAL A 17 -8.58 3.55 -7.17
N PHE A 18 -7.82 2.50 -6.87
CA PHE A 18 -7.57 2.03 -5.52
C PHE A 18 -6.08 2.13 -5.22
N THR A 19 -5.75 2.83 -4.15
CA THR A 19 -4.38 3.08 -3.70
C THR A 19 -4.02 2.15 -2.55
N PHE A 20 -2.97 1.36 -2.76
CA PHE A 20 -2.45 0.41 -1.78
C PHE A 20 -0.99 0.73 -1.47
N SER A 21 -0.63 0.74 -0.19
CA SER A 21 0.71 1.10 0.27
C SER A 21 1.16 0.22 1.44
N MET A 22 2.16 -0.64 1.22
CA MET A 22 2.90 -1.36 2.26
C MET A 22 4.22 -0.63 2.55
N HIS A 23 4.37 -0.04 3.73
CA HIS A 23 5.47 0.85 4.06
C HIS A 23 5.98 0.65 5.49
N GLY A 24 7.16 1.19 5.81
CA GLY A 24 7.67 1.16 7.18
C GLY A 24 6.88 2.11 8.05
N GLU A 25 6.39 1.65 9.19
CA GLU A 25 5.50 2.40 10.10
C GLU A 25 6.06 3.80 10.43
N ARG A 26 7.36 3.87 10.72
CA ARG A 26 8.03 5.08 11.18
C ARG A 26 8.76 5.86 10.11
N ASN A 27 8.76 5.37 8.87
CA ASN A 27 9.47 6.03 7.78
C ASN A 27 8.69 7.27 7.31
N TYR A 28 9.33 8.14 6.51
CA TYR A 28 8.67 9.28 5.88
C TYR A 28 7.38 8.89 5.10
N PRO A 29 6.35 9.76 5.08
CA PRO A 29 6.22 11.01 5.84
C PRO A 29 5.85 10.74 7.30
N VAL A 30 6.18 11.69 8.19
CA VAL A 30 5.83 11.60 9.62
C VAL A 30 4.31 11.58 9.81
N ARG A 31 3.58 12.35 8.98
CA ARG A 31 2.12 12.32 8.92
C ARG A 31 1.72 11.61 7.63
N LYS A 32 1.08 10.45 7.77
CA LYS A 32 0.59 9.67 6.64
C LYS A 32 -0.59 10.36 5.97
N ILE A 33 -0.67 10.26 4.66
CA ILE A 33 -1.85 10.64 3.87
C ILE A 33 -2.62 9.36 3.58
N ALA A 34 -3.89 9.28 3.95
CA ALA A 34 -4.65 8.04 3.80
C ALA A 34 -4.73 7.60 2.33
N SER A 35 -4.26 6.38 2.06
CA SER A 35 -4.60 5.60 0.87
C SER A 35 -5.93 4.88 1.10
N ASP A 36 -6.41 4.13 0.10
CA ASP A 36 -7.54 3.21 0.30
C ASP A 36 -7.17 2.04 1.21
N LEU A 37 -5.92 1.57 1.13
CA LEU A 37 -5.34 0.60 2.06
C LEU A 37 -3.87 0.89 2.36
N ASP A 38 -3.60 1.23 3.62
CA ASP A 38 -2.25 1.38 4.17
C ASP A 38 -1.91 0.23 5.11
N ILE A 39 -0.72 -0.36 4.93
CA ILE A 39 -0.15 -1.38 5.81
C ILE A 39 1.17 -0.87 6.34
N ALA A 40 1.15 -0.47 7.61
CA ALA A 40 2.34 -0.12 8.36
C ALA A 40 3.07 -1.39 8.79
N LEU A 41 4.33 -1.52 8.39
CA LEU A 41 5.21 -2.64 8.74
C LEU A 41 6.12 -2.23 9.91
N PRO A 42 6.26 -3.06 10.94
CA PRO A 42 7.17 -2.79 12.06
C PRO A 42 8.62 -2.57 11.59
N ASP A 43 9.37 -1.79 12.36
CA ASP A 43 10.80 -1.62 12.15
C ASP A 43 11.52 -2.98 12.15
N GLY A 44 12.47 -3.14 11.23
CA GLY A 44 13.22 -4.39 11.09
C GLY A 44 12.46 -5.53 10.41
N THR A 45 11.28 -5.28 9.83
CA THR A 45 10.61 -6.24 8.93
C THR A 45 11.57 -6.63 7.81
N GLY A 46 11.96 -7.91 7.78
CA GLY A 46 12.79 -8.50 6.73
C GLY A 46 11.97 -9.12 5.60
N ASP A 47 12.68 -9.71 4.64
CA ASP A 47 12.10 -10.20 3.37
C ASP A 47 10.97 -11.21 3.58
N ASP A 48 11.18 -12.25 4.40
CA ASP A 48 10.17 -13.30 4.61
C ASP A 48 8.88 -12.73 5.20
N ALA A 49 8.98 -11.92 6.25
CA ALA A 49 7.83 -11.30 6.88
C ALA A 49 7.12 -10.29 5.95
N TYR A 50 7.88 -9.58 5.11
CA TYR A 50 7.32 -8.69 4.09
C TYR A 50 6.52 -9.49 3.05
N LEU A 51 7.12 -10.55 2.52
CA LEU A 51 6.51 -11.40 1.49
C LEU A 51 5.31 -12.17 2.02
N ASP A 52 5.36 -12.69 3.25
CA ASP A 52 4.22 -13.34 3.90
C ASP A 52 3.04 -12.38 4.03
N ARG A 53 3.30 -11.14 4.46
CA ARG A 53 2.24 -10.13 4.59
C ARG A 53 1.65 -9.76 3.24
N LEU A 54 2.49 -9.59 2.22
CA LEU A 54 2.04 -9.27 0.87
C LEU A 54 1.24 -10.43 0.26
N ALA A 55 1.71 -11.67 0.40
CA ALA A 55 1.07 -12.87 -0.10
C ALA A 55 -0.30 -13.12 0.54
N ALA A 56 -0.50 -12.71 1.80
CA ALA A 56 -1.81 -12.76 2.45
C ALA A 56 -2.78 -11.70 1.90
N ILE A 57 -2.31 -10.48 1.60
CA ILE A 57 -3.17 -9.36 1.22
C ILE A 57 -3.59 -9.39 -0.25
N LEU A 58 -2.69 -9.78 -1.17
CA LEU A 58 -2.99 -9.72 -2.61
C LEU A 58 -4.21 -10.56 -3.02
N PRO A 59 -4.45 -11.78 -2.47
CA PRO A 59 -5.68 -12.52 -2.72
C PRO A 59 -6.93 -11.81 -2.18
N GLU A 60 -6.85 -11.18 -1.00
CA GLU A 60 -7.97 -10.41 -0.45
C GLU A 60 -8.33 -9.24 -1.36
N LEU A 61 -7.34 -8.46 -1.82
CA LEU A 61 -7.56 -7.36 -2.76
C LEU A 61 -8.13 -7.85 -4.09
N SER A 62 -7.61 -8.96 -4.61
CA SER A 62 -8.10 -9.56 -5.85
C SER A 62 -9.53 -10.08 -5.74
N GLY A 63 -9.95 -10.48 -4.54
CA GLY A 63 -11.32 -10.92 -4.25
C GLY A 63 -12.33 -9.79 -4.05
N GLN A 64 -11.88 -8.58 -3.73
CA GLN A 64 -12.77 -7.44 -3.44
C GLN A 64 -13.37 -6.81 -4.71
N ARG A 65 -12.58 -6.71 -5.79
CA ARG A 65 -12.96 -6.04 -7.05
C ARG A 65 -12.22 -6.67 -8.23
N HIS A 66 -12.76 -6.48 -9.43
CA HIS A 66 -12.02 -6.76 -10.67
C HIS A 66 -11.05 -5.61 -10.95
N TRP A 67 -9.78 -5.93 -11.15
CA TRP A 67 -8.73 -4.97 -11.48
C TRP A 67 -8.37 -5.12 -12.95
N ASP A 68 -8.62 -4.11 -13.77
CA ASP A 68 -8.28 -4.16 -15.19
C ASP A 68 -6.77 -3.99 -15.43
N ILE A 69 -6.12 -3.17 -14.60
CA ILE A 69 -4.69 -2.85 -14.68
C ILE A 69 -4.14 -2.66 -13.26
N VAL A 70 -2.91 -3.13 -13.03
CA VAL A 70 -2.17 -2.91 -11.79
C VAL A 70 -0.88 -2.15 -12.11
N PHE A 71 -0.65 -1.03 -11.41
CA PHE A 71 0.61 -0.30 -11.45
C PHE A 71 1.42 -0.64 -10.21
N TYR A 72 2.64 -1.13 -10.41
CA TYR A 72 3.62 -1.33 -9.35
C TYR A 72 4.64 -0.20 -9.35
N ASN A 73 4.75 0.50 -8.22
CA ASN A 73 5.71 1.59 -8.03
C ASN A 73 6.96 1.02 -7.32
N ALA A 74 8.05 0.84 -8.08
CA ALA A 74 9.29 0.18 -7.67
C ALA A 74 10.40 1.18 -7.35
#